data_AF-E3NA54-F1
#
_entry.id   AF-E3NA54-F1
#
_cell.length_a   1.000
_cell.length_b   1.000
_cell.length_c   1.000
_cell.angle_alpha   90.00
_cell.angle_beta   90.00
_cell.angle_gamma   90.00
#
_symmetry.space_group_name_H-M   'P 1'
#
loop_
_entity.id
_entity.type
_entity.pdbx_description
1 polymer ?
#
loop_
_entity_poly.entity_id
_entity_poly.type
_entity_poly.pdbx_seq_one_letter_code
_entity_poly.pdbx_strand_id
1 'polypeptide(L)'
;MMKIFGKVLDADLNDGISKLNAECVEECFQKSKCILVFMNSDEQCLSFNINISQKLTVVETIKEEKMFVAFKMQFSLSQCPAYEAMDLTATVGAETVPWIKNGTEYTFKRCLGDWKMFERKNNVVVCMQTFEIGATSLEAAKQECEGKGPYKLTGLQTVEELNWVYDRKNEKVGNNTFFGFWIGAKRQEAYSGLDKPFFDFFDGYTDLDSDFYKNNCLCGGKKDTTKMTEDCMVVCDAWYGLKMNDDSCESTIAGLGVVCGYRLL
;
A
#
# COMPACT_ATOMS: atom_id res chain seq x y z
N MET A 1 24.47 -0.35 -13.34
CA MET A 1 23.39 0.66 -13.24
C MET A 1 23.21 1.30 -14.61
N MET A 2 21.99 1.65 -15.02
CA MET A 2 21.75 2.37 -16.28
C MET A 2 21.78 3.87 -16.01
N LYS A 3 22.71 4.59 -16.67
CA LYS A 3 22.86 6.03 -16.53
C LYS A 3 22.23 6.75 -17.71
N ILE A 4 21.46 7.79 -17.43
CA ILE A 4 20.86 8.69 -18.41
C ILE A 4 21.16 10.14 -18.06
N PHE A 5 20.98 11.04 -19.02
CA PHE A 5 20.77 12.45 -18.71
C PHE A 5 19.36 12.58 -18.15
N GLY A 6 19.27 13.05 -16.92
CA GLY A 6 17.97 13.20 -16.27
C GLY A 6 18.08 13.92 -14.95
N LYS A 7 16.91 14.28 -14.41
CA LYS A 7 16.76 14.90 -13.10
C LYS A 7 15.60 14.28 -12.33
N VAL A 8 15.69 14.29 -11.00
CA VAL A 8 14.57 13.94 -10.12
C VAL A 8 13.80 15.21 -9.79
N LEU A 9 12.51 15.28 -10.11
CA LEU A 9 11.75 16.55 -10.07
C LEU A 9 11.62 17.16 -8.66
N ASP A 10 11.43 16.32 -7.65
CA ASP A 10 11.17 16.75 -6.27
C ASP A 10 12.42 16.66 -5.37
N ALA A 11 13.62 16.68 -5.96
CA ALA A 11 14.88 16.57 -5.21
C ALA A 11 15.84 17.71 -5.54
N ASP A 12 16.49 18.25 -4.51
CA ASP A 12 17.57 19.22 -4.65
C ASP A 12 18.93 18.51 -4.50
N LEU A 13 19.81 18.67 -5.50
CA LEU A 13 21.17 18.13 -5.43
C LEU A 13 22.04 18.82 -4.39
N ASN A 14 21.67 20.02 -3.94
CA ASN A 14 22.36 20.69 -2.85
C ASN A 14 22.23 19.95 -1.51
N ASP A 15 21.21 19.10 -1.36
CA ASP A 15 21.07 18.19 -0.21
C ASP A 15 21.97 16.94 -0.35
N GLY A 16 22.63 16.80 -1.52
CA GLY A 16 23.55 15.73 -1.82
C GLY A 16 24.92 15.90 -1.16
N ILE A 17 25.70 14.82 -1.17
CA ILE A 17 27.07 14.80 -0.66
C ILE A 17 28.01 15.05 -1.84
N SER A 18 29.05 15.87 -1.65
CA SER A 18 30.11 16.03 -2.64
C SER A 18 30.93 14.73 -2.73
N LYS A 19 30.85 14.08 -3.90
CA LYS A 19 31.42 12.76 -4.19
C LYS A 19 31.54 12.53 -5.69
N LEU A 20 32.66 11.95 -6.11
CA LEU A 20 32.88 11.53 -7.50
C LEU A 20 31.69 10.71 -8.03
N ASN A 21 31.18 11.08 -9.20
CA ASN A 21 30.02 10.41 -9.80
C ASN A 21 30.19 8.89 -9.96
N ALA A 22 31.41 8.43 -10.24
CA ALA A 22 31.71 6.99 -10.33
C ALA A 22 31.58 6.29 -8.97
N GLU A 23 32.07 6.92 -7.90
CA GLU A 23 31.97 6.42 -6.53
C GLU A 23 30.52 6.40 -6.05
N CYS A 24 29.76 7.47 -6.36
CA CYS A 24 28.33 7.56 -6.06
C CYS A 24 27.53 6.39 -6.66
N VAL A 25 27.78 6.07 -7.94
CA VAL A 25 27.15 4.95 -8.65
C VAL A 25 27.58 3.61 -8.04
N GLU A 26 28.87 3.42 -7.79
CA GLU A 26 29.39 2.17 -7.25
C GLU A 26 28.84 1.88 -5.84
N GLU A 27 28.79 2.88 -4.97
CA GLU A 27 28.21 2.72 -3.63
C GLU A 27 26.73 2.34 -3.67
N CYS A 28 25.95 2.97 -4.56
CA CYS A 28 24.55 2.59 -4.73
C CYS A 28 24.40 1.17 -5.28
N PHE A 29 25.28 0.78 -6.21
CA PHE A 29 25.29 -0.57 -6.76
C PHE A 29 25.56 -1.63 -5.66
N GLN A 30 26.48 -1.35 -4.74
CA GLN A 30 26.78 -2.26 -3.62
C GLN A 30 25.70 -2.27 -2.53
N LYS A 31 25.04 -1.13 -2.27
CA LYS A 31 23.98 -1.03 -1.25
C LYS A 31 22.70 -1.71 -1.71
N SER A 32 22.29 -2.78 -1.04
CA SER A 32 21.08 -3.55 -1.39
C SER A 32 19.81 -2.70 -1.50
N LYS A 33 19.69 -1.65 -0.67
CA LYS A 33 18.51 -0.78 -0.60
C LYS A 33 18.55 0.41 -1.56
N CYS A 34 19.68 0.73 -2.17
CA CYS A 34 19.75 1.87 -3.07
C CYS A 34 19.16 1.51 -4.44
N ILE A 35 18.34 2.38 -5.01
CA ILE A 35 17.61 2.11 -6.27
C ILE A 35 17.90 3.12 -7.36
N LEU A 36 18.36 4.31 -6.98
CA LEU A 36 18.60 5.42 -7.88
C LEU A 36 19.68 6.32 -7.29
N VAL A 37 20.52 6.89 -8.12
CA VAL A 37 21.34 8.06 -7.76
C VAL A 37 21.07 9.20 -8.72
N PHE A 38 21.00 10.41 -8.18
CA PHE A 38 20.91 11.67 -8.90
C PHE A 38 22.20 12.45 -8.69
N MET A 39 22.80 12.94 -9.77
CA MET A 39 24.13 13.54 -9.78
C MET A 39 24.22 14.72 -10.74
N ASN A 40 25.24 15.58 -10.60
CA ASN A 40 25.60 16.61 -11.58
C ASN A 40 27.10 16.63 -11.93
N SER A 41 27.51 17.58 -12.77
CA SER A 41 28.92 17.79 -13.12
C SER A 41 29.79 18.31 -11.99
N ASP A 42 29.17 18.89 -10.97
CA ASP A 42 29.87 19.47 -9.80
C ASP A 42 30.08 18.41 -8.70
N GLU A 43 29.86 17.14 -9.06
CA GLU A 43 30.06 15.97 -8.20
C GLU A 43 29.20 16.02 -6.93
N GLN A 44 28.02 16.62 -7.01
CA GLN A 44 26.98 16.41 -6.00
C GLN A 44 26.27 15.08 -6.29
N CYS A 45 26.08 14.27 -5.25
CA CYS A 45 25.49 12.94 -5.32
C CYS A 45 24.36 12.81 -4.30
N LEU A 46 23.18 12.44 -4.77
CA LEU A 46 22.03 12.13 -3.93
C LEU A 46 21.54 10.71 -4.23
N SER A 47 21.51 9.86 -3.20
CA SER A 47 21.07 8.46 -3.33
C SER A 47 19.66 8.24 -2.79
N PHE A 48 18.84 7.53 -3.54
CA PHE A 48 17.49 7.17 -3.13
C PHE A 48 17.41 5.70 -2.75
N ASN A 49 16.85 5.45 -1.58
CA ASN A 49 16.72 4.11 -1.01
C ASN A 49 15.27 3.65 -1.04
N ILE A 50 15.09 2.38 -1.42
CA ILE A 50 13.79 1.76 -1.60
C ILE A 50 12.93 1.79 -0.34
N ASN A 51 13.53 1.73 0.85
CA ASN A 51 12.79 1.68 2.11
C ASN A 51 12.01 2.97 2.41
N ILE A 52 12.48 4.12 1.91
CA ILE A 52 11.94 5.44 2.24
C ILE A 52 11.34 6.14 1.03
N SER A 53 11.74 5.78 -0.19
CA SER A 53 11.18 6.35 -1.41
C SER A 53 9.82 5.72 -1.72
N GLN A 54 8.75 6.48 -1.52
CA GLN A 54 7.38 6.09 -1.89
C GLN A 54 7.03 6.50 -3.32
N LYS A 55 7.52 7.67 -3.75
CA LYS A 55 7.32 8.21 -5.10
C LYS A 55 8.60 8.87 -5.58
N LEU A 56 9.00 8.60 -6.81
CA LEU A 56 10.06 9.31 -7.51
C LEU A 56 9.61 9.56 -8.94
N THR A 57 9.91 10.76 -9.44
CA THR A 57 9.70 11.14 -10.83
C THR A 57 11.04 11.59 -11.41
N VAL A 58 11.53 10.85 -12.39
CA VAL A 58 12.72 11.19 -13.16
C VAL A 58 12.29 11.68 -14.53
N VAL A 59 12.84 12.80 -14.98
CA VAL A 59 12.62 13.30 -16.34
C VAL A 59 13.95 13.29 -17.09
N GLU A 60 13.94 12.80 -18.32
CA GLU A 60 15.10 12.87 -19.22
C GLU A 60 15.45 14.33 -19.49
N THR A 61 16.75 14.65 -19.43
CA THR A 61 17.27 15.99 -19.70
C THR A 61 18.24 15.94 -20.87
N ILE A 62 18.66 17.12 -21.32
CA ILE A 62 19.71 17.26 -22.33
C ILE A 62 21.09 17.32 -21.68
N LYS A 63 22.13 17.08 -22.48
CA LYS A 63 23.53 17.04 -22.02
C LYS A 63 23.99 18.36 -21.41
N GLU A 64 23.47 19.47 -21.91
CA GLU A 64 23.81 20.84 -21.51
C GLU A 64 23.38 21.15 -20.07
N GLU A 65 22.35 20.46 -19.56
CA GLU A 65 21.92 20.57 -18.16
C GLU A 65 22.89 19.89 -17.19
N LYS A 66 23.82 19.06 -17.69
CA LYS A 66 24.87 18.38 -16.91
C LYS A 66 24.36 17.62 -15.68
N MET A 67 23.10 17.19 -15.73
CA MET A 67 22.43 16.40 -14.71
C MET A 67 22.31 14.95 -15.18
N PHE A 68 22.53 14.03 -14.25
CA PHE A 68 22.57 12.61 -14.54
C PHE A 68 21.79 11.83 -13.50
N VAL A 69 21.07 10.82 -13.95
CA VAL A 69 20.43 9.84 -13.08
C VAL A 69 20.94 8.46 -13.44
N ALA A 70 21.24 7.64 -12.44
CA ALA A 70 21.54 6.23 -12.66
C ALA A 70 20.57 5.33 -11.90
N PHE A 71 19.86 4.47 -12.65
CA PHE A 71 18.94 3.47 -12.14
C PHE A 71 19.69 2.20 -11.77
N LYS A 72 19.40 1.67 -10.57
CA LYS A 72 19.81 0.31 -10.24
C LYS A 72 18.84 -0.65 -10.92
N MET A 73 19.40 -1.63 -11.60
CA MET A 73 18.61 -2.60 -12.35
C MET A 73 19.04 -4.01 -11.95
N GLN A 74 18.14 -4.97 -12.13
CA GLN A 74 18.45 -6.39 -12.02
C GLN A 74 18.57 -7.00 -13.41
N PHE A 75 19.77 -7.50 -13.74
CA PHE A 75 20.01 -8.30 -14.93
C PHE A 75 20.83 -9.54 -14.58
N SER A 76 20.54 -10.67 -15.22
CA SER A 76 21.53 -11.74 -15.31
C SER A 76 22.65 -11.25 -16.22
N LEU A 77 23.88 -11.18 -15.70
CA LEU A 77 25.08 -10.67 -16.38
C LEU A 77 25.46 -11.41 -17.68
N SER A 78 24.71 -12.43 -18.09
CA SER A 78 24.99 -13.22 -19.29
C SER A 78 24.69 -12.49 -20.60
N GLN A 79 23.86 -11.44 -20.61
CA GLN A 79 23.56 -10.64 -21.80
C GLN A 79 23.35 -9.16 -21.43
N CYS A 80 23.97 -8.24 -22.18
CA CYS A 80 23.66 -6.81 -22.12
C CYS A 80 22.46 -6.53 -23.05
N PRO A 81 21.25 -6.24 -22.50
CA PRO A 81 20.09 -5.99 -23.33
C PRO A 81 20.23 -4.69 -24.12
N ALA A 82 19.47 -4.56 -25.21
CA ALA A 82 19.27 -3.27 -25.86
C ALA A 82 18.50 -2.34 -24.93
N TYR A 83 18.80 -1.04 -24.96
CA TYR A 83 18.19 -0.01 -24.09
C TYR A 83 16.65 -0.06 -24.12
N GLU A 84 16.06 -0.20 -25.30
CA GLU A 84 14.60 -0.30 -25.51
C GLU A 84 13.96 -1.58 -24.95
N ALA A 85 14.77 -2.60 -24.64
CA ALA A 85 14.32 -3.88 -24.11
C ALA A 85 14.59 -4.01 -22.60
N MET A 86 15.00 -2.93 -21.93
CA MET A 86 15.32 -2.95 -20.50
C MET A 86 14.09 -2.64 -19.64
N ASP A 87 13.60 -3.66 -18.93
CA ASP A 87 12.63 -3.46 -17.85
C ASP A 87 13.34 -2.92 -16.61
N LEU A 88 13.06 -1.65 -16.29
CA LEU A 88 13.58 -1.01 -15.10
C LEU A 88 12.77 -1.46 -13.88
N THR A 89 13.34 -2.33 -13.06
CA THR A 89 12.72 -2.80 -11.83
C THR A 89 13.65 -2.61 -10.63
N ALA A 90 13.06 -2.29 -9.48
CA ALA A 90 13.74 -2.22 -8.19
C ALA A 90 13.19 -3.31 -7.27
N THR A 91 14.04 -3.98 -6.49
CA THR A 91 13.62 -5.15 -5.69
C THR A 91 13.58 -4.84 -4.21
N VAL A 92 12.46 -5.21 -3.57
CA VAL A 92 12.14 -5.05 -2.15
C VAL A 92 11.93 -6.44 -1.54
N GLY A 93 12.95 -7.04 -0.95
CA GLY A 93 12.83 -8.41 -0.43
C GLY A 93 12.47 -9.39 -1.55
N ALA A 94 11.22 -9.89 -1.55
CA ALA A 94 10.69 -10.79 -2.58
C ALA A 94 9.85 -10.09 -3.67
N GLU A 95 9.46 -8.82 -3.50
CA GLU A 95 8.66 -8.09 -4.48
C GLU A 95 9.54 -7.24 -5.41
N THR A 96 9.22 -7.22 -6.70
CA THR A 96 9.82 -6.31 -7.70
C THR A 96 8.85 -5.17 -7.99
N VAL A 97 9.35 -3.94 -7.93
CA VAL A 97 8.59 -2.71 -8.21
C VAL A 97 9.10 -2.11 -9.52
N PRO A 98 8.25 -1.97 -10.55
CA PRO A 98 8.67 -1.41 -11.82
C PRO A 98 8.82 0.12 -11.76
N TRP A 99 9.73 0.63 -12.57
CA TRP A 99 9.69 2.01 -13.05
C TRP A 99 8.81 2.05 -14.30
N ILE A 100 7.83 2.95 -14.30
CA ILE A 100 6.92 3.13 -15.42
C ILE A 100 7.43 4.29 -16.27
N LYS A 101 7.84 3.99 -17.51
CA LYS A 101 8.24 5.00 -18.50
C LYS A 101 7.01 5.51 -19.26
N ASN A 102 6.84 6.82 -19.32
CA ASN A 102 5.84 7.50 -20.15
C ASN A 102 6.49 8.68 -20.89
N GLY A 103 6.77 8.50 -22.18
CA GLY A 103 7.58 9.46 -22.95
C GLY A 103 8.97 9.62 -22.35
N THR A 104 9.30 10.83 -21.90
CA THR A 104 10.59 11.20 -21.28
C THR A 104 10.56 11.08 -19.75
N GLU A 105 9.46 10.64 -19.15
CA GLU A 105 9.32 10.55 -17.70
C GLU A 105 9.37 9.09 -17.23
N TYR A 106 10.08 8.84 -16.12
CA TYR A 106 10.06 7.57 -15.39
C TYR A 106 9.46 7.82 -14.02
N THR A 107 8.44 7.05 -13.68
CA THR A 107 7.78 7.13 -12.37
C THR A 107 7.99 5.84 -11.59
N PHE A 108 8.31 6.00 -10.31
CA PHE A 108 8.39 4.91 -9.35
C PHE A 108 7.40 5.18 -8.25
N LYS A 109 6.58 4.18 -7.91
CA LYS A 109 5.60 4.26 -6.84
C LYS A 109 5.59 2.97 -6.04
N ARG A 110 5.62 3.09 -4.71
CA ARG A 110 5.47 1.97 -3.78
C ARG A 110 4.92 2.43 -2.44
N CYS A 111 4.44 1.46 -1.70
CA CYS A 111 4.08 1.65 -0.31
C CYS A 111 5.30 1.73 0.62
N LEU A 112 5.10 2.32 1.78
CA LEU A 112 6.11 2.42 2.82
C LEU A 112 6.42 1.02 3.36
N GLY A 113 7.70 0.71 3.54
CA GLY A 113 8.11 -0.57 4.13
C GLY A 113 7.57 -1.79 3.37
N ASP A 114 6.85 -2.66 4.07
CA ASP A 114 6.27 -3.91 3.58
C ASP A 114 4.75 -3.83 3.39
N TRP A 115 4.18 -2.62 3.38
CA TRP A 115 2.76 -2.41 3.15
C TRP A 115 2.39 -2.86 1.74
N LYS A 116 1.26 -3.55 1.60
CA LYS A 116 0.81 -4.08 0.33
C LYS A 116 0.15 -2.97 -0.50
N MET A 117 0.56 -2.84 -1.76
CA MET A 117 -0.04 -1.93 -2.72
C MET A 117 -1.20 -2.60 -3.44
N PHE A 118 -2.32 -1.89 -3.58
CA PHE A 118 -3.46 -2.27 -4.40
C PHE A 118 -3.84 -1.11 -5.32
N GLU A 119 -4.15 -1.44 -6.57
CA GLU A 119 -4.72 -0.50 -7.53
C GLU A 119 -6.23 -0.70 -7.62
N ARG A 120 -6.98 0.36 -7.34
CA ARG A 120 -8.44 0.41 -7.45
C ARG A 120 -8.84 1.12 -8.74
N LYS A 121 -10.14 1.14 -9.02
CA LYS A 121 -10.71 1.91 -10.14
C LYS A 121 -10.29 3.39 -10.04
N ASN A 122 -10.31 4.09 -11.18
CA ASN A 122 -9.95 5.52 -11.28
C ASN A 122 -8.52 5.85 -10.83
N ASN A 123 -7.58 4.91 -10.97
CA ASN A 123 -6.16 5.07 -10.60
C ASN A 123 -5.95 5.44 -9.11
N VAL A 124 -6.87 5.03 -8.23
CA VAL A 124 -6.68 5.16 -6.79
C VAL A 124 -5.75 4.03 -6.35
N VAL A 125 -4.56 4.39 -5.90
CA VAL A 125 -3.60 3.43 -5.34
C VAL A 125 -3.67 3.52 -3.81
N VAL A 126 -3.86 2.38 -3.16
CA VAL A 126 -3.90 2.28 -1.70
C VAL A 126 -2.80 1.37 -1.20
N CYS A 127 -2.29 1.70 -0.02
CA CYS A 127 -1.29 0.93 0.70
C CYS A 127 -1.90 0.42 1.98
N MET A 128 -1.84 -0.89 2.21
CA MET A 128 -2.53 -1.55 3.31
C MET A 128 -1.59 -2.41 4.15
N GLN A 129 -1.82 -2.48 5.45
CA GLN A 129 -1.14 -3.39 6.38
C GLN A 129 -2.10 -3.89 7.46
N THR A 130 -1.87 -5.12 7.92
CA THR A 130 -2.64 -5.75 9.00
C THR A 130 -1.83 -5.76 10.29
N PHE A 131 -2.49 -5.46 11.40
CA PHE A 131 -1.88 -5.50 12.73
C PHE A 131 -2.71 -6.35 13.67
N GLU A 132 -2.07 -7.29 14.38
CA GLU A 132 -2.70 -8.08 15.44
C GLU A 132 -2.77 -7.26 16.72
N ILE A 133 -3.94 -6.69 16.95
CA ILE A 133 -4.22 -5.85 18.10
C ILE A 133 -5.66 -6.17 18.52
N GLY A 134 -5.83 -6.57 19.77
CA GLY A 134 -7.15 -6.88 20.34
C GLY A 134 -7.96 -5.60 20.56
N ALA A 135 -8.54 -5.05 19.49
CA ALA A 135 -9.42 -3.89 19.53
C ALA A 135 -10.87 -4.36 19.75
N THR A 136 -11.45 -4.02 20.89
CA THR A 136 -12.79 -4.49 21.26
C THR A 136 -13.93 -3.63 20.72
N SER A 137 -13.63 -2.51 20.05
CA SER A 137 -14.62 -1.62 19.44
C SER A 137 -14.09 -1.00 18.15
N LEU A 138 -15.00 -0.50 17.31
CA LEU A 138 -14.61 0.24 16.09
C LEU A 138 -13.75 1.46 16.44
N GLU A 139 -14.09 2.17 17.52
CA GLU A 139 -13.36 3.37 17.94
C GLU A 139 -11.94 3.04 18.37
N ALA A 140 -11.74 1.96 19.13
CA ALA A 140 -10.40 1.47 19.46
C ALA A 140 -9.63 1.06 18.20
N ALA A 141 -10.29 0.38 17.25
CA ALA A 141 -9.66 -0.02 16.00
C ALA A 141 -9.21 1.19 15.15
N LYS A 142 -9.99 2.27 15.12
CA LYS A 142 -9.61 3.53 14.47
C LYS A 142 -8.39 4.16 15.13
N GLN A 143 -8.41 4.29 16.46
CA GLN A 143 -7.31 4.87 17.23
C GLN A 143 -6.01 4.10 17.01
N GLU A 144 -6.06 2.79 16.85
CA GLU A 144 -4.88 1.99 16.54
C GLU A 144 -4.21 2.35 15.21
N CYS A 145 -4.99 2.56 14.15
CA CYS A 145 -4.44 2.96 12.86
C CYS A 145 -3.95 4.41 12.87
N GLU A 146 -4.74 5.31 13.44
CA GLU A 146 -4.45 6.75 13.45
C GLU A 146 -3.33 7.12 14.42
N GLY A 147 -3.15 6.35 15.50
CA GLY A 147 -2.03 6.51 16.43
C GLY A 147 -0.67 6.12 15.85
N LYS A 148 -0.64 5.39 14.72
CA LYS A 148 0.61 4.95 14.06
C LYS A 148 1.12 5.93 13.00
N GLY A 149 0.38 7.00 12.70
CA GLY A 149 0.77 8.01 11.73
C GLY A 149 -0.42 8.50 10.89
N PRO A 150 -0.21 8.86 9.61
CA PRO A 150 -1.27 9.38 8.75
C PRO A 150 -2.24 8.30 8.23
N TYR A 151 -2.26 7.13 8.86
CA TYR A 151 -3.00 5.96 8.39
C TYR A 151 -4.42 5.95 8.96
N LYS A 152 -5.33 5.32 8.23
CA LYS A 152 -6.74 5.19 8.59
C LYS A 152 -7.11 3.72 8.72
N LEU A 153 -8.06 3.40 9.59
CA LEU A 153 -8.75 2.11 9.51
C LEU A 153 -9.46 2.08 8.15
N THR A 154 -9.03 1.17 7.26
CA THR A 154 -9.36 1.29 5.84
C THR A 154 -10.46 0.33 5.41
N GLY A 155 -11.32 0.77 4.49
CA GLY A 155 -12.30 -0.08 3.83
C GLY A 155 -11.69 -0.96 2.74
N LEU A 156 -12.47 -1.93 2.27
CA LEU A 156 -12.08 -2.84 1.19
C LEU A 156 -12.97 -2.59 -0.02
N GLN A 157 -12.39 -2.66 -1.22
CA GLN A 157 -13.10 -2.38 -2.46
C GLN A 157 -13.01 -3.52 -3.48
N THR A 158 -12.10 -4.48 -3.31
CA THR A 158 -11.91 -5.59 -4.26
C THR A 158 -11.84 -6.94 -3.56
N VAL A 159 -12.17 -8.00 -4.33
CA VAL A 159 -12.02 -9.39 -3.86
C VAL A 159 -10.54 -9.73 -3.60
N GLU A 160 -9.62 -9.12 -4.33
CA GLU A 160 -8.18 -9.30 -4.12
C GLU A 160 -7.74 -8.74 -2.75
N GLU A 161 -8.17 -7.52 -2.41
CA GLU A 161 -7.94 -6.92 -1.10
C GLU A 161 -8.53 -7.79 0.01
N LEU A 162 -9.77 -8.25 -0.15
CA LEU A 162 -10.43 -9.15 0.81
C LEU A 162 -9.68 -10.45 1.02
N ASN A 163 -9.28 -11.12 -0.06
CA ASN A 163 -8.53 -12.37 0.02
C ASN A 163 -7.19 -12.16 0.73
N TRP A 164 -6.47 -11.07 0.41
CA TRP A 164 -5.21 -10.75 1.07
C TRP A 164 -5.38 -10.49 2.58
N VAL A 165 -6.41 -9.75 2.99
CA VAL A 165 -6.71 -9.56 4.42
C VAL A 165 -7.08 -10.87 5.08
N TYR A 166 -7.93 -11.67 4.44
CA TYR A 166 -8.40 -12.95 4.94
C TYR A 166 -7.26 -13.96 5.13
N ASP A 167 -6.34 -14.05 4.16
CA ASP A 167 -5.18 -14.94 4.24
C ASP A 167 -4.27 -14.53 5.41
N ARG A 168 -4.01 -13.24 5.58
CA ARG A 168 -3.24 -12.73 6.72
C ARG A 168 -3.94 -12.97 8.05
N LYS A 169 -5.26 -12.81 8.11
CA LYS A 169 -6.05 -13.16 9.29
C LYS A 169 -5.81 -14.64 9.62
N ASN A 170 -5.85 -15.54 8.65
CA ASN A 170 -5.64 -16.97 8.91
C ASN A 170 -4.22 -17.30 9.38
N GLU A 171 -3.19 -16.66 8.81
CA GLU A 171 -1.80 -16.81 9.23
C GLU A 171 -1.56 -16.37 10.68
N LYS A 172 -2.22 -15.28 11.08
CA LYS A 172 -1.95 -14.54 12.31
C LYS A 172 -2.89 -14.98 13.45
N VAL A 173 -4.19 -14.90 13.20
CA VAL A 173 -5.27 -15.15 14.17
C VAL A 173 -5.75 -16.61 14.19
N GLY A 174 -5.58 -17.33 13.08
CA GLY A 174 -6.05 -18.71 12.91
C GLY A 174 -7.53 -18.84 12.50
N ASN A 175 -8.04 -20.07 12.53
CA ASN A 175 -9.35 -20.45 11.95
C ASN A 175 -10.53 -20.29 12.94
N ASN A 176 -10.50 -19.25 13.78
CA ASN A 176 -11.59 -18.97 14.70
C ASN A 176 -12.74 -18.28 13.95
N THR A 177 -13.88 -18.97 13.85
CA THR A 177 -15.09 -18.46 13.19
C THR A 177 -15.53 -17.14 13.81
N PHE A 178 -15.85 -16.17 12.97
CA PHE A 178 -16.21 -14.79 13.32
C PHE A 178 -15.10 -13.89 13.88
N PHE A 179 -13.98 -14.43 14.35
CA PHE A 179 -12.84 -13.61 14.80
C PHE A 179 -11.97 -13.20 13.62
N GLY A 180 -11.48 -11.97 13.63
CA GLY A 180 -10.62 -11.49 12.57
C GLY A 180 -10.25 -10.02 12.67
N PHE A 181 -10.14 -9.36 11.52
CA PHE A 181 -9.62 -8.00 11.43
C PHE A 181 -10.72 -6.99 11.15
N TRP A 182 -10.75 -5.92 11.95
CA TRP A 182 -11.57 -4.75 11.70
C TRP A 182 -11.18 -4.07 10.39
N ILE A 183 -12.18 -3.67 9.63
CA ILE A 183 -12.03 -2.76 8.50
C ILE A 183 -12.82 -1.48 8.73
N GLY A 184 -12.46 -0.43 8.00
CA GLY A 184 -12.99 0.92 8.15
C GLY A 184 -14.39 1.12 7.56
N ALA A 185 -15.32 0.21 7.82
CA ALA A 185 -16.68 0.26 7.29
C ALA A 185 -17.70 0.27 8.43
N LYS A 186 -18.63 1.23 8.40
CA LYS A 186 -19.81 1.29 9.27
C LYS A 186 -21.05 1.49 8.45
N ARG A 187 -22.13 0.80 8.77
CA ARG A 187 -23.40 0.92 8.06
C ARG A 187 -23.89 2.36 8.15
N GLN A 188 -24.38 2.85 7.03
CA GLN A 188 -25.01 4.17 6.93
C GLN A 188 -26.15 4.28 7.94
N GLU A 189 -26.27 5.43 8.59
CA GLU A 189 -27.23 5.67 9.67
C GLU A 189 -28.68 5.37 9.24
N ALA A 190 -29.05 5.73 8.02
CA ALA A 190 -30.38 5.47 7.46
C ALA A 190 -30.71 3.96 7.33
N TYR A 191 -29.70 3.09 7.37
CA TYR A 191 -29.85 1.64 7.25
C TYR A 191 -29.40 0.88 8.49
N SER A 192 -29.08 1.57 9.59
CA SER A 192 -28.62 0.95 10.85
C SER A 192 -29.56 -0.17 11.30
N GLY A 193 -28.98 -1.35 11.59
CA GLY A 193 -29.76 -2.49 12.04
C GLY A 193 -30.58 -3.21 10.96
N LEU A 194 -30.37 -2.89 9.68
CA LEU A 194 -31.06 -3.53 8.55
C LEU A 194 -30.12 -4.41 7.74
N ASP A 195 -30.66 -5.48 7.17
CA ASP A 195 -29.99 -6.31 6.15
C ASP A 195 -29.88 -5.55 4.82
N LYS A 196 -28.98 -4.57 4.81
CA LYS A 196 -28.71 -3.65 3.69
C LYS A 196 -27.23 -3.29 3.65
N PRO A 197 -26.49 -3.66 2.59
CA PRO A 197 -25.02 -3.50 2.53
C PRO A 197 -24.60 -2.07 2.12
N PHE A 198 -25.15 -1.05 2.77
CA PHE A 198 -24.79 0.35 2.56
C PHE A 198 -23.89 0.83 3.69
N PHE A 199 -22.61 1.05 3.38
CA PHE A 199 -21.59 1.39 4.35
C PHE A 199 -20.90 2.70 3.99
N ASP A 200 -20.56 3.46 5.04
CA ASP A 200 -19.67 4.61 4.98
C ASP A 200 -18.26 4.19 5.39
N PHE A 201 -17.28 4.86 4.79
CA PHE A 201 -15.86 4.64 5.03
C PHE A 201 -15.21 5.86 5.66
N PHE A 202 -14.35 5.62 6.65
CA PHE A 202 -13.70 6.68 7.43
C PHE A 202 -12.39 7.16 6.82
N ASP A 203 -11.90 6.45 5.81
CA ASP A 203 -10.58 6.66 5.25
C ASP A 203 -10.53 7.75 4.15
N GLY A 204 -11.69 8.14 3.63
CA GLY A 204 -11.84 9.19 2.63
C GLY A 204 -11.36 8.80 1.23
N TYR A 205 -11.05 7.52 0.99
CA TYR A 205 -10.59 7.02 -0.31
C TYR A 205 -11.15 5.64 -0.69
N THR A 206 -11.99 5.03 0.15
CA THR A 206 -12.78 3.86 -0.21
C THR A 206 -14.17 4.27 -0.68
N ASP A 207 -14.52 3.87 -1.89
CA ASP A 207 -15.87 4.02 -2.43
C ASP A 207 -16.69 2.76 -2.20
N LEU A 208 -17.99 2.92 -1.91
CA LEU A 208 -18.90 1.80 -1.73
C LEU A 208 -19.14 1.05 -3.04
N ASP A 209 -18.84 -0.26 -3.02
CA ASP A 209 -19.35 -1.24 -3.97
C ASP A 209 -20.33 -2.16 -3.22
N SER A 210 -21.63 -1.87 -3.31
CA SER A 210 -22.65 -2.60 -2.56
C SER A 210 -22.74 -4.07 -2.96
N ASP A 211 -22.46 -4.41 -4.22
CA ASP A 211 -22.49 -5.78 -4.70
C ASP A 211 -21.30 -6.58 -4.14
N PHE A 212 -20.13 -5.96 -4.04
CA PHE A 212 -18.98 -6.55 -3.35
C PHE A 212 -19.34 -6.93 -1.90
N TYR A 213 -19.92 -6.01 -1.12
CA TYR A 213 -20.29 -6.31 0.27
C TYR A 213 -21.41 -7.35 0.36
N LYS A 214 -22.44 -7.25 -0.49
CA LYS A 214 -23.54 -8.22 -0.55
C LYS A 214 -23.08 -9.65 -0.80
N ASN A 215 -22.09 -9.83 -1.68
CA ASN A 215 -21.64 -11.15 -2.11
C ASN A 215 -20.59 -11.78 -1.20
N ASN A 216 -19.98 -11.00 -0.29
CA ASN A 216 -18.85 -11.46 0.51
C ASN A 216 -19.07 -11.35 2.03
N CYS A 217 -20.15 -10.69 2.46
CA CYS A 217 -20.49 -10.52 3.87
C CYS A 217 -21.71 -11.35 4.29
N LEU A 218 -21.61 -12.02 5.43
CA LEU A 218 -22.77 -12.45 6.21
C LEU A 218 -23.28 -11.24 6.99
N CYS A 219 -24.00 -10.35 6.31
CA CYS A 219 -24.49 -9.11 6.88
C CYS A 219 -25.96 -9.23 7.21
N GLY A 220 -26.34 -9.17 8.49
CA GLY A 220 -27.75 -9.22 8.92
C GLY A 220 -28.28 -7.89 9.47
N GLY A 221 -27.38 -6.97 9.84
CA GLY A 221 -27.68 -5.72 10.55
C GLY A 221 -28.02 -5.92 12.03
N LYS A 222 -28.50 -7.09 12.43
CA LYS A 222 -28.78 -7.41 13.83
C LYS A 222 -28.38 -8.82 14.18
N LYS A 223 -27.86 -8.96 15.40
CA LYS A 223 -27.63 -10.26 16.01
C LYS A 223 -28.95 -10.96 16.27
N ASP A 224 -29.11 -12.15 15.70
CA ASP A 224 -30.38 -12.89 15.79
C ASP A 224 -30.83 -13.15 17.23
N THR A 225 -29.87 -13.46 18.10
CA THR A 225 -30.11 -13.90 19.48
C THR A 225 -30.38 -12.75 20.46
N THR A 226 -29.72 -11.61 20.30
CA THR A 226 -29.80 -10.48 21.25
C THR A 226 -30.52 -9.26 20.69
N LYS A 227 -30.81 -9.24 19.38
CA LYS A 227 -31.32 -8.07 18.65
C LYS A 227 -30.40 -6.85 18.73
N MET A 228 -29.15 -7.05 19.12
CA MET A 228 -28.10 -6.03 19.10
C MET A 228 -27.83 -5.61 17.66
N THR A 229 -27.70 -4.30 17.44
CA THR A 229 -27.33 -3.76 16.13
C THR A 229 -25.87 -4.11 15.80
N GLU A 230 -25.67 -4.63 14.59
CA GLU A 230 -24.38 -5.04 14.02
C GLU A 230 -24.16 -4.23 12.73
N ASP A 231 -23.45 -3.11 12.86
CA ASP A 231 -23.25 -2.14 11.79
C ASP A 231 -21.79 -2.00 11.38
N CYS A 232 -20.84 -2.57 12.12
CA CYS A 232 -19.41 -2.43 11.85
C CYS A 232 -18.82 -3.72 11.30
N MET A 233 -17.75 -3.64 10.50
CA MET A 233 -17.33 -4.78 9.69
C MET A 233 -16.04 -5.43 10.18
N VAL A 234 -16.03 -6.76 10.21
CA VAL A 234 -14.82 -7.58 10.39
C VAL A 234 -14.62 -8.52 9.21
N VAL A 235 -13.37 -8.68 8.78
CA VAL A 235 -12.93 -9.74 7.86
C VAL A 235 -12.62 -10.98 8.69
N CYS A 236 -13.37 -12.06 8.49
CA CYS A 236 -13.31 -13.25 9.31
C CYS A 236 -13.78 -14.50 8.56
N ASP A 237 -13.74 -15.67 9.20
CA ASP A 237 -14.46 -16.84 8.73
C ASP A 237 -15.93 -16.71 9.11
N ALA A 238 -16.79 -16.29 8.17
CA ALA A 238 -18.23 -16.29 8.36
C ALA A 238 -18.86 -17.58 7.81
N TRP A 239 -20.15 -17.77 8.08
CA TRP A 239 -20.87 -18.92 7.53
C TRP A 239 -21.01 -18.84 6.00
N TYR A 240 -21.33 -19.98 5.39
CA TYR A 240 -21.55 -20.13 3.94
C TYR A 240 -20.33 -19.80 3.07
N GLY A 241 -19.12 -19.83 3.65
CA GLY A 241 -17.88 -19.50 2.94
C GLY A 241 -17.68 -17.99 2.71
N LEU A 242 -18.47 -17.15 3.36
CA LEU A 242 -18.34 -15.70 3.33
C LEU A 242 -17.14 -15.28 4.21
N LYS A 243 -16.49 -14.18 3.82
CA LYS A 243 -15.22 -13.73 4.42
C LYS A 243 -15.35 -12.46 5.24
N MET A 244 -16.57 -11.98 5.41
CA MET A 244 -16.87 -10.80 6.21
C MET A 244 -18.15 -11.02 7.02
N ASN A 245 -18.26 -10.32 8.13
CA ASN A 245 -19.41 -10.33 9.02
C ASN A 245 -19.62 -8.93 9.61
N ASP A 246 -20.86 -8.51 9.76
CA ASP A 246 -21.18 -7.33 10.54
C ASP A 246 -21.24 -7.66 12.05
N ASP A 247 -20.72 -6.75 12.87
CA ASP A 247 -20.63 -6.91 14.32
C ASP A 247 -20.95 -5.58 15.01
N SER A 248 -21.11 -5.63 16.33
CA SER A 248 -21.32 -4.47 17.18
C SER A 248 -20.15 -3.52 17.09
N CYS A 249 -20.45 -2.26 16.79
CA CYS A 249 -19.45 -1.19 16.77
C CYS A 249 -18.86 -0.89 18.16
N GLU A 250 -19.62 -1.16 19.23
CA GLU A 250 -19.31 -0.71 20.59
C GLU A 250 -18.49 -1.74 21.38
N SER A 251 -18.75 -3.03 21.16
CA SER A 251 -18.12 -4.09 21.92
C SER A 251 -18.21 -5.43 21.20
N THR A 252 -17.06 -5.99 20.88
CA THR A 252 -16.92 -7.37 20.42
C THR A 252 -15.56 -7.94 20.84
N ILE A 253 -15.54 -9.26 21.06
CA ILE A 253 -14.31 -10.02 21.27
C ILE A 253 -13.72 -10.51 19.94
N ALA A 254 -14.45 -10.35 18.83
CA ALA A 254 -14.09 -10.83 17.50
C ALA A 254 -12.96 -10.02 16.86
N GLY A 255 -12.76 -8.77 17.30
CA GLY A 255 -11.70 -7.89 16.80
C GLY A 255 -10.32 -8.27 17.34
N LEU A 256 -9.62 -9.15 16.64
CA LEU A 256 -8.27 -9.60 17.00
C LEU A 256 -7.17 -8.87 16.22
N GLY A 257 -7.57 -8.00 15.29
CA GLY A 257 -6.66 -7.09 14.62
C GLY A 257 -7.39 -6.02 13.83
N VAL A 258 -6.60 -5.22 13.13
CA VAL A 258 -7.06 -4.06 12.36
C VAL A 258 -6.38 -4.04 11.01
N VAL A 259 -7.10 -3.54 10.00
CA VAL A 259 -6.54 -3.23 8.68
C VAL A 259 -6.37 -1.72 8.57
N CYS A 260 -5.12 -1.28 8.55
CA CYS A 260 -4.79 0.12 8.35
C CYS A 260 -4.38 0.37 6.90
N GLY A 261 -4.70 1.55 6.39
CA GLY A 261 -4.39 1.94 5.02
C GLY A 261 -4.10 3.43 4.86
N TYR A 262 -3.51 3.78 3.73
CA TYR A 262 -3.46 5.15 3.23
C TYR A 262 -3.49 5.17 1.70
N ARG A 263 -3.97 6.27 1.12
CA ARG A 263 -3.90 6.52 -0.32
C ARG A 263 -2.48 6.97 -0.70
N LEU A 264 -1.88 6.29 -1.68
CA LEU A 264 -0.60 6.69 -2.25
C LEU A 264 -0.82 7.82 -3.27
N LEU A 265 -0.29 9.00 -2.98
CA LEU A 265 -0.38 10.21 -3.81
C LEU A 265 0.75 10.29 -4.86
#